data_AF-A0A2H0TI07-F1
#
_entry.id   AF-A0A2H0TI07-F1
#
_cell.length_a   1.000
_cell.length_b   1.000
_cell.length_c   1.000
_cell.angle_alpha   90.00
_cell.angle_beta   90.00
_cell.angle_gamma   90.00
#
_symmetry.space_group_name_H-M   'P 1'
#
loop_
_entity.id
_entity.type
_entity.pdbx_description
1 polymer ?
#
loop_
_entity_poly.entity_id
_entity_poly.type
_entity_poly.pdbx_seq_one_letter_code
_entity_poly.pdbx_strand_id
1 'polypeptide(L)'
;MLKKLLHKIRPFFCELIKLPNIGIIFFIIFIVYMWGFYFWKEAELGSLSWWLDELGHAIGGFFFTIVLLYLIRTYFAGGFFRIGGKKTLRFLVISVMVTLAFIWEVLEFLWDQWGHPSFPWIAKAQEGQVDTMVDWMITVGFSFMAMFVDWFYERRSRRLHPDVYEDEEIKEVCDSIHNLSESILKEQRSLRKKKIRETFRPLKTRIDRFYSEHCDEKDLEHRG
;
A
#
# COMPACT_ATOMS: atom_id res chain seq x y z
N MET A 1 1.00 -26.33 7.79
CA MET A 1 0.47 -25.08 7.19
C MET A 1 1.16 -23.83 7.78
N LEU A 2 1.27 -23.73 9.11
CA LEU A 2 1.89 -22.60 9.83
C LEU A 2 3.34 -22.27 9.41
N LYS A 3 4.21 -23.29 9.23
CA LYS A 3 5.62 -23.09 8.80
C LYS A 3 5.76 -22.46 7.41
N LYS A 4 4.85 -22.76 6.46
CA LYS A 4 4.83 -22.12 5.13
C LYS A 4 4.36 -20.67 5.21
N LEU A 5 3.45 -20.36 6.13
CA LEU A 5 2.99 -19.00 6.39
C LEU A 5 4.14 -18.16 6.98
N LEU A 6 4.77 -18.65 8.04
CA LEU A 6 5.91 -18.00 8.70
C LEU A 6 7.07 -17.74 7.74
N HIS A 7 7.39 -18.69 6.85
CA HIS A 7 8.47 -18.48 5.87
C HIS A 7 8.15 -17.37 4.85
N LYS A 8 6.87 -17.14 4.58
CA LYS A 8 6.37 -16.11 3.66
C LYS A 8 6.30 -14.72 4.30
N ILE A 9 6.11 -14.64 5.62
CA ILE A 9 6.00 -13.38 6.38
C ILE A 9 7.36 -12.95 6.97
N ARG A 10 8.29 -13.89 7.17
CA ARG A 10 9.66 -13.59 7.66
C ARG A 10 10.38 -12.47 6.89
N PRO A 11 10.37 -12.41 5.55
CA PRO A 11 11.01 -11.30 4.83
C PRO A 11 10.36 -9.95 5.14
N PHE A 12 9.04 -9.93 5.30
CA PHE A 12 8.29 -8.73 5.68
C PHE A 12 8.70 -8.21 7.07
N PHE A 13 8.81 -9.11 8.06
CA PHE A 13 9.29 -8.73 9.40
C PHE A 13 10.76 -8.28 9.40
N CYS A 14 11.62 -8.92 8.59
CA CYS A 14 13.01 -8.48 8.44
C CYS A 14 13.11 -7.08 7.84
N GLU A 15 12.24 -6.74 6.90
CA GLU A 15 12.12 -5.37 6.38
C GLU A 15 11.58 -4.41 7.44
N LEU A 16 10.55 -4.80 8.21
CA LEU A 16 9.96 -3.96 9.26
C LEU A 16 10.96 -3.55 10.35
N ILE A 17 11.93 -4.41 10.66
CA ILE A 17 12.95 -4.19 11.71
C ILE A 17 14.07 -3.25 11.24
N LYS A 18 14.13 -2.85 9.96
CA LYS A 18 15.09 -1.85 9.51
C LYS A 18 14.88 -0.53 10.29
N LEU A 19 15.97 0.07 10.75
CA LEU A 19 15.97 1.31 11.55
C LEU A 19 15.03 2.42 11.02
N PRO A 20 15.01 2.72 9.69
CA PRO A 20 14.12 3.72 9.14
C PRO A 20 12.64 3.38 9.32
N ASN A 21 12.28 2.09 9.19
CA ASN A 21 10.90 1.64 9.29
C ASN A 21 10.41 1.64 10.74
N ILE A 22 11.28 1.28 11.70
CA ILE A 22 10.99 1.40 13.13
C ILE A 22 10.72 2.87 13.49
N GLY A 23 11.58 3.79 13.03
CA GLY A 23 11.40 5.23 13.25
C GLY A 23 10.08 5.75 12.68
N ILE A 24 9.73 5.34 11.45
CA ILE A 24 8.44 5.66 10.82
C ILE A 24 7.29 5.16 11.68
N ILE A 25 7.31 3.90 12.14
CA ILE A 25 6.23 3.33 12.96
C ILE A 25 6.06 4.11 14.27
N PHE A 26 7.15 4.40 14.98
CA PHE A 26 7.09 5.19 16.22
C PHE A 26 6.52 6.58 15.98
N PHE A 27 6.90 7.24 14.89
CA PHE A 27 6.41 8.56 14.58
C PHE A 27 4.94 8.57 14.16
N ILE A 28 4.47 7.54 13.43
CA ILE A 28 3.04 7.37 13.12
C ILE A 28 2.24 7.17 14.41
N ILE A 29 2.71 6.31 15.31
CA ILE A 29 2.07 6.09 16.62
C ILE A 29 2.03 7.40 17.41
N PHE A 30 3.13 8.17 17.40
CA PHE A 30 3.20 9.46 18.07
C PHE A 30 2.18 10.47 17.51
N ILE A 31 2.08 10.63 16.19
CA ILE A 31 1.09 11.52 15.57
C ILE A 31 -0.33 11.09 15.93
N VAL A 32 -0.66 9.82 15.74
CA VAL A 32 -1.99 9.28 16.04
C VAL A 32 -2.32 9.43 17.52
N TYR A 33 -1.34 9.28 18.42
CA TYR A 33 -1.57 9.52 19.84
C TYR A 33 -1.83 11.00 20.15
N MET A 34 -0.98 11.89 19.64
CA MET A 34 -1.05 13.31 19.95
C MET A 34 -2.32 13.96 19.38
N TRP A 35 -2.62 13.75 18.10
CA TRP A 35 -3.77 14.36 17.42
C TRP A 35 -5.01 13.47 17.40
N GLY A 36 -4.85 12.15 17.57
CA GLY A 36 -5.98 11.22 17.65
C GLY A 36 -6.56 11.01 19.05
N PHE A 37 -5.77 11.15 20.12
CA PHE A 37 -6.23 10.84 21.49
C PHE A 37 -6.02 11.98 22.48
N TYR A 38 -4.91 12.72 22.37
CA TYR A 38 -4.56 13.73 23.37
C TYR A 38 -5.18 15.11 23.08
N PHE A 39 -5.11 15.55 21.82
CA PHE A 39 -5.65 16.83 21.37
C PHE A 39 -7.07 16.76 20.83
N TRP A 40 -7.61 15.56 20.62
CA TRP A 40 -8.99 15.36 20.18
C TRP A 40 -9.98 15.86 21.23
N LYS A 41 -10.45 17.09 21.04
CA LYS A 41 -11.36 17.81 21.92
C LYS A 41 -12.25 18.71 21.08
N GLU A 42 -13.47 18.96 21.55
CA GLU A 42 -14.31 20.01 20.97
C GLU A 42 -13.56 21.34 20.99
N ALA A 43 -13.37 21.93 19.82
CA ALA A 43 -12.67 23.21 19.63
C ALA A 43 -13.55 24.16 18.81
N GLU A 44 -13.59 25.43 19.22
CA GLU A 44 -14.25 26.46 18.42
C GLU A 44 -13.37 26.84 17.23
N LEU A 45 -13.97 27.08 16.06
CA LEU A 45 -13.24 27.46 14.85
C LEU A 45 -12.37 28.71 15.09
N GLY A 46 -11.09 28.64 14.73
CA GLY A 46 -10.12 29.72 14.95
C GLY A 46 -9.57 29.83 16.37
N SER A 47 -10.00 28.98 17.31
CA SER A 47 -9.41 28.88 18.65
C SER A 47 -7.98 28.32 18.61
N LEU A 48 -7.23 28.47 19.70
CA LEU A 48 -5.89 27.88 19.80
C LEU A 48 -5.92 26.35 19.69
N SER A 49 -6.94 25.71 20.28
CA SER A 49 -7.14 24.25 20.17
C SER A 49 -7.39 23.82 18.72
N TRP A 50 -8.17 24.61 17.98
CA TRP A 50 -8.42 24.37 16.56
C TRP A 50 -7.14 24.50 15.73
N TRP A 51 -6.37 25.58 15.92
CA TRP A 51 -5.09 25.74 15.22
C TRP A 51 -4.05 24.66 15.56
N LEU A 52 -4.09 24.11 16.78
CA LEU A 52 -3.25 22.98 17.15
C LEU A 52 -3.66 21.71 16.41
N ASP A 53 -4.95 21.53 16.13
CA ASP A 53 -5.45 20.41 15.36
C ASP A 53 -5.07 20.51 13.88
N GLU A 54 -5.25 21.69 13.30
CA GLU A 54 -4.81 22.03 11.94
C GLU A 54 -3.29 21.83 11.72
N LEU A 55 -2.50 22.08 12.77
CA LEU A 55 -1.07 21.75 12.75
C LEU A 55 -0.84 20.24 12.64
N GLY A 56 -1.70 19.42 13.23
CA GLY A 56 -1.72 17.97 13.08
C GLY A 56 -2.00 17.54 11.65
N HIS A 57 -3.02 18.13 11.01
CA HIS A 57 -3.32 17.91 9.59
C HIS A 57 -2.16 18.33 8.68
N ALA A 58 -1.51 19.45 8.97
CA ALA A 58 -0.33 19.91 8.23
C ALA A 58 0.86 18.94 8.38
N ILE A 59 1.18 18.53 9.61
CA ILE A 59 2.26 17.60 9.91
C ILE A 59 1.97 16.23 9.29
N GLY A 60 0.74 15.73 9.43
CA GLY A 60 0.28 14.49 8.83
C GLY A 60 0.39 14.53 7.31
N GLY A 61 -0.17 15.57 6.69
CA GLY A 61 -0.09 15.81 5.26
C GLY A 61 1.34 15.76 4.72
N PHE A 62 2.25 16.48 5.38
CA PHE A 62 3.67 16.52 4.99
C PHE A 62 4.38 15.19 5.24
N PHE A 63 4.31 14.68 6.47
CA PHE A 63 5.08 13.51 6.90
C PHE A 63 4.60 12.22 6.22
N PHE A 64 3.29 11.95 6.20
CA PHE A 64 2.78 10.75 5.55
C PHE A 64 3.09 10.73 4.06
N THR A 65 3.15 11.90 3.41
CA THR A 65 3.60 12.01 2.02
C THR A 65 5.06 11.58 1.85
N ILE A 66 5.96 12.03 2.72
CA ILE A 66 7.38 11.60 2.69
C ILE A 66 7.50 10.09 2.94
N VAL A 67 6.75 9.56 3.90
CA VAL A 67 6.70 8.12 4.18
C VAL A 67 6.18 7.33 2.98
N LEU A 68 5.11 7.78 2.33
CA LEU A 68 4.57 7.13 1.14
C LEU A 68 5.58 7.16 0.00
N LEU A 69 6.26 8.28 -0.24
CA LEU A 69 7.32 8.38 -1.24
C LEU A 69 8.45 7.38 -0.94
N TYR A 70 8.90 7.29 0.32
CA TYR A 70 9.90 6.33 0.75
C TYR A 70 9.43 4.87 0.55
N LEU A 71 8.22 4.53 1.01
CA LEU A 71 7.69 3.17 0.92
C LEU A 71 7.47 2.75 -0.53
N ILE A 72 6.96 3.64 -1.38
CA ILE A 72 6.73 3.34 -2.79
C ILE A 72 8.06 3.13 -3.52
N ARG A 73 9.05 4.00 -3.30
CA ARG A 73 10.40 3.84 -3.86
C ARG A 73 11.08 2.56 -3.39
N THR A 74 10.96 2.23 -2.10
CA THR A 74 11.66 1.10 -1.48
C THR A 74 11.01 -0.25 -1.82
N TYR A 75 9.67 -0.32 -1.82
CA TYR A 75 8.94 -1.59 -1.85
C TYR A 75 8.11 -1.82 -3.12
N PHE A 76 7.75 -0.77 -3.85
CA PHE A 76 6.82 -0.87 -4.97
C PHE A 76 7.43 -0.54 -6.33
N ALA A 77 8.69 -0.11 -6.40
CA ALA A 77 9.41 0.22 -7.63
C ALA A 77 9.54 -0.95 -8.66
N GLY A 78 9.12 -2.17 -8.30
CA GLY A 78 9.36 -3.39 -9.09
C GLY A 78 8.40 -3.72 -10.24
N GLY A 79 7.34 -2.96 -10.54
CA GLY A 79 6.36 -3.40 -11.54
C GLY A 79 5.54 -2.30 -12.21
N PHE A 80 4.46 -1.86 -11.55
CA PHE A 80 3.44 -0.97 -12.14
C PHE A 80 3.93 0.48 -12.37
N PHE A 81 4.92 0.91 -11.58
CA PHE A 81 5.44 2.30 -11.59
C PHE A 81 6.38 2.60 -12.75
N ARG A 82 6.89 1.55 -13.43
CA ARG A 82 7.86 1.70 -14.53
C ARG A 82 7.23 2.19 -15.84
N ILE A 83 5.92 2.04 -16.01
CA ILE A 83 5.22 2.41 -17.26
C ILE A 83 4.76 3.88 -17.21
N GLY A 84 4.36 4.38 -16.03
CA GLY A 84 3.82 5.74 -15.87
C GLY A 84 4.82 6.79 -15.31
N GLY A 85 5.98 6.32 -14.83
CA GLY A 85 7.06 7.17 -14.33
C GLY A 85 6.67 8.05 -13.14
N LYS A 86 7.43 9.15 -12.93
CA LYS A 86 7.26 10.06 -11.79
C LYS A 86 5.88 10.74 -11.70
N LYS A 87 5.15 10.84 -12.81
CA LYS A 87 3.79 11.41 -12.84
C LYS A 87 2.79 10.50 -12.14
N THR A 88 2.84 9.19 -12.43
CA THR A 88 1.98 8.19 -11.78
C THR A 88 2.30 8.04 -10.30
N LEU A 89 3.58 8.17 -9.91
CA LEU A 89 3.97 8.20 -8.50
C LEU A 89 3.29 9.35 -7.75
N ARG A 90 3.36 10.57 -8.29
CA ARG A 90 2.73 11.75 -7.69
C ARG A 90 1.21 11.61 -7.60
N PHE A 91 0.59 11.14 -8.68
CA PHE A 91 -0.86 10.91 -8.68
C PHE A 91 -1.26 9.91 -7.60
N LEU A 92 -0.56 8.78 -7.50
CA LEU A 92 -0.85 7.78 -6.47
C LEU A 92 -0.68 8.33 -5.06
N VAL A 93 0.42 9.04 -4.80
CA VAL A 93 0.67 9.65 -3.48
C VAL A 93 -0.47 10.60 -3.11
N ILE A 94 -0.88 11.48 -4.02
CA ILE A 94 -2.02 12.39 -3.81
C ILE A 94 -3.31 11.59 -3.58
N SER A 95 -3.60 10.58 -4.41
CA SER A 95 -4.81 9.76 -4.26
C SER A 95 -4.86 9.04 -2.91
N VAL A 96 -3.72 8.51 -2.45
CA VAL A 96 -3.62 7.86 -1.14
C VAL A 96 -3.80 8.88 -0.03
N MET A 97 -3.18 10.06 -0.13
CA MET A 97 -3.33 11.12 0.88
C MET A 97 -4.77 11.64 0.98
N VAL A 98 -5.45 11.87 -0.15
CA VAL A 98 -6.88 12.21 -0.16
C VAL A 98 -7.72 11.10 0.47
N THR A 99 -7.41 9.84 0.17
CA THR A 99 -8.12 8.69 0.77
C THR A 99 -7.89 8.63 2.28
N LEU A 100 -6.66 8.89 2.75
CA LEU A 100 -6.33 8.90 4.18
C LEU A 100 -7.04 10.04 4.91
N ALA A 101 -7.06 11.25 4.33
CA ALA A 101 -7.81 12.38 4.87
C ALA A 101 -9.30 12.03 4.99
N PHE A 102 -9.92 11.49 3.93
CA PHE A 102 -11.31 11.04 3.97
C PHE A 102 -11.57 9.98 5.05
N ILE A 103 -10.68 8.98 5.19
CA ILE A 103 -10.82 7.95 6.23
C ILE A 103 -10.73 8.58 7.63
N TRP A 104 -9.82 9.52 7.82
CA TRP A 104 -9.63 10.21 9.10
C TRP A 104 -10.89 10.98 9.51
N GLU A 105 -11.46 11.80 8.62
CA GLU A 105 -12.74 12.49 8.88
C GLU A 105 -13.89 11.52 9.19
N VAL A 106 -13.94 10.36 8.52
CA VAL A 106 -14.97 9.36 8.80
C VAL A 106 -14.78 8.76 10.19
N LEU A 107 -13.53 8.53 10.61
CA LEU A 107 -13.23 8.09 11.98
C LEU A 107 -13.60 9.18 12.99
N GLU A 108 -13.37 10.44 12.65
CA GLU A 108 -13.75 11.58 13.48
C GLU A 108 -15.24 11.65 13.71
N PHE A 109 -15.99 11.62 12.61
CA PHE A 109 -17.44 11.57 12.64
C PHE A 109 -17.96 10.39 13.47
N LEU A 110 -17.39 9.19 13.33
CA LEU A 110 -17.82 8.02 14.09
C LEU A 110 -17.53 8.13 15.59
N TRP A 111 -16.39 8.70 15.95
CA TRP A 111 -16.00 8.89 17.35
C TRP A 111 -16.89 9.92 18.05
N ASP A 112 -17.21 11.02 17.38
CA ASP A 112 -18.11 12.04 17.91
C ASP A 112 -19.53 11.49 18.14
N GLN A 113 -20.03 10.70 17.19
CA GLN A 113 -21.33 10.01 17.34
C GLN A 113 -21.33 9.02 18.52
N TRP A 114 -20.19 8.36 18.78
CA TRP A 114 -20.04 7.46 19.92
C TRP A 114 -19.95 8.19 21.26
N GLY A 115 -19.28 9.35 21.31
CA GLY A 115 -19.15 10.18 22.50
C GLY A 115 -20.43 10.93 22.90
N HIS A 116 -21.30 11.24 21.93
CA HIS A 116 -22.52 12.01 22.15
C HIS A 116 -23.79 11.33 21.59
N PRO A 117 -24.11 10.09 22.02
CA PRO A 117 -25.15 9.26 21.41
C PRO A 117 -26.59 9.80 21.56
N SER A 118 -26.82 10.70 22.53
CA SER A 118 -28.13 11.31 22.80
C SER A 118 -28.42 12.57 21.98
N PHE A 119 -27.42 13.06 21.25
CA PHE A 119 -27.52 14.30 20.49
C PHE A 119 -26.83 14.12 19.12
N PRO A 120 -27.46 13.42 18.17
CA PRO A 120 -26.86 13.18 16.86
C PRO A 120 -26.61 14.48 16.06
N TRP A 121 -27.27 15.58 16.44
CA TRP A 121 -27.05 16.95 15.95
C TRP A 121 -25.99 17.74 16.75
N ILE A 122 -25.50 17.22 17.88
CA ILE A 122 -24.27 17.65 18.58
C ILE A 122 -23.10 16.78 18.07
N ALA A 123 -23.13 16.36 16.81
CA ALA A 123 -21.88 16.39 16.05
C ALA A 123 -21.48 17.88 15.97
N LYS A 124 -20.94 18.45 17.05
CA LYS A 124 -20.56 19.87 17.09
C LYS A 124 -19.21 20.13 16.44
N ALA A 125 -18.47 19.08 16.10
CA ALA A 125 -17.51 19.16 15.01
C ALA A 125 -18.19 19.59 13.69
N GLN A 126 -19.52 19.45 13.58
CA GLN A 126 -20.30 19.84 12.41
C GLN A 126 -20.78 21.30 12.32
N GLU A 127 -19.99 22.27 12.78
CA GLU A 127 -19.76 23.44 11.91
C GLU A 127 -19.02 23.02 10.61
N GLY A 128 -18.28 21.90 10.62
CA GLY A 128 -18.52 20.68 9.83
C GLY A 128 -18.26 20.62 8.35
N GLN A 129 -18.67 21.63 7.62
CA GLN A 129 -18.31 21.72 6.20
C GLN A 129 -17.09 22.59 6.03
N VAL A 130 -16.95 23.62 6.88
CA VAL A 130 -15.80 24.51 6.83
C VAL A 130 -14.58 23.81 7.42
N ASP A 131 -14.72 23.21 8.60
CA ASP A 131 -13.66 22.50 9.33
C ASP A 131 -13.04 21.37 8.49
N THR A 132 -13.82 20.33 8.19
CA THR A 132 -13.45 19.23 7.29
C THR A 132 -12.89 19.70 5.93
N MET A 133 -13.39 20.81 5.38
CA MET A 133 -12.83 21.35 4.14
C MET A 133 -11.44 21.96 4.36
N VAL A 134 -11.24 22.71 5.46
CA VAL A 134 -9.92 23.25 5.83
C VAL A 134 -8.96 22.10 6.12
N ASP A 135 -9.36 21.08 6.88
CA ASP A 135 -8.54 19.90 7.18
C ASP A 135 -8.05 19.20 5.91
N TRP A 136 -8.94 19.04 4.92
CA TRP A 136 -8.59 18.51 3.61
C TRP A 136 -7.64 19.42 2.86
N MET A 137 -7.92 20.73 2.84
CA MET A 137 -7.08 21.71 2.15
C MET A 137 -5.67 21.78 2.75
N ILE A 138 -5.56 21.75 4.07
CA ILE A 138 -4.28 21.76 4.77
C ILE A 138 -3.55 20.44 4.55
N THR A 139 -4.20 19.30 4.76
CA THR A 139 -3.58 17.97 4.58
C THR A 139 -3.05 17.80 3.15
N VAL A 140 -3.89 18.09 2.14
CA VAL A 140 -3.51 17.97 0.73
C VAL A 140 -2.49 19.05 0.34
N GLY A 141 -2.64 20.28 0.84
CA GLY A 141 -1.69 21.38 0.60
C GLY A 141 -0.27 21.06 1.10
N PHE A 142 -0.16 20.54 2.32
CA PHE A 142 1.11 20.11 2.90
C PHE A 142 1.66 18.84 2.23
N SER A 143 0.80 17.98 1.67
CA SER A 143 1.24 16.89 0.78
C SER A 143 1.90 17.42 -0.49
N PHE A 144 1.30 18.42 -1.15
CA PHE A 144 1.93 19.10 -2.29
C PHE A 144 3.27 19.73 -1.92
N MET A 145 3.35 20.36 -0.74
CA MET A 145 4.60 20.93 -0.25
C MET A 145 5.68 19.87 -0.04
N ALA A 146 5.35 18.72 0.57
CA ALA A 146 6.28 17.60 0.73
C ALA A 146 6.79 17.07 -0.61
N MET A 147 5.90 16.90 -1.60
CA MET A 147 6.31 16.52 -2.96
C MET A 147 7.19 17.57 -3.64
N PHE A 148 6.96 18.86 -3.37
CA PHE A 148 7.81 19.94 -3.89
C PHE A 148 9.21 19.91 -3.25
N VAL A 149 9.29 19.70 -1.94
CA VAL A 149 10.56 19.53 -1.21
C VAL A 149 11.32 18.32 -1.74
N ASP A 150 10.65 17.19 -1.92
CA ASP A 150 11.23 15.98 -2.50
C ASP A 150 11.75 16.24 -3.93
N TRP A 151 10.96 16.90 -4.78
CA TRP A 151 11.38 17.27 -6.13
C TRP A 151 12.61 18.19 -6.11
N PHE A 152 12.63 19.19 -5.22
CA PHE A 152 13.75 20.11 -5.09
C PHE A 152 15.02 19.39 -4.60
N TYR A 153 14.86 18.49 -3.62
CA TYR A 153 15.93 17.64 -3.12
C TYR A 153 16.51 16.76 -4.23
N GLU A 154 15.67 16.05 -4.99
CA GLU A 154 16.11 15.25 -6.15
C GLU A 154 16.84 16.12 -7.18
N ARG A 155 16.29 17.30 -7.50
CA ARG A 155 16.87 18.23 -8.49
C ARG A 155 18.25 18.70 -8.05
N ARG A 156 18.41 19.03 -6.77
CA ARG A 156 19.68 19.47 -6.18
C ARG A 156 20.68 18.33 -6.12
N SER A 157 20.25 17.16 -5.64
CA SER A 157 21.10 15.97 -5.51
C SER A 157 21.66 15.53 -6.86
N ARG A 158 20.83 15.49 -7.92
CA ARG A 158 21.26 15.21 -9.30
C ARG A 158 22.32 16.17 -9.85
N ARG A 159 22.32 17.42 -9.40
CA ARG A 159 23.34 18.40 -9.81
C ARG A 159 24.66 18.24 -9.06
N LEU A 160 24.60 17.77 -7.81
CA LEU A 160 25.78 17.63 -6.95
C LEU A 160 26.49 16.29 -7.13
N HIS A 161 25.73 15.23 -7.48
CA HIS A 161 26.24 13.86 -7.61
C HIS A 161 25.73 13.20 -8.91
N PRO A 162 26.08 13.74 -10.09
CA PRO A 162 25.54 13.25 -11.36
C PRO A 162 25.96 11.80 -11.65
N ASP A 163 27.17 11.43 -11.27
CA ASP A 163 27.76 10.09 -11.39
C ASP A 163 26.97 9.02 -10.61
N VAL A 164 26.61 9.33 -9.36
CA VAL A 164 25.82 8.42 -8.51
C VAL A 164 24.43 8.18 -9.11
N TYR A 165 23.81 9.22 -9.68
CA TYR A 165 22.47 9.10 -10.28
C TYR A 165 22.48 8.34 -11.61
N GLU A 166 23.53 8.48 -12.43
CA GLU A 166 23.66 7.69 -13.66
C GLU A 166 23.80 6.20 -13.32
N ASP A 167 24.65 5.86 -12.33
CA ASP A 167 24.82 4.48 -11.87
C ASP A 167 23.54 3.91 -11.24
N GLU A 168 22.81 4.71 -10.44
CA GLU A 168 21.51 4.31 -9.88
C GLU A 168 20.44 4.13 -10.97
N GLU A 169 20.33 5.03 -11.95
CA GLU A 169 19.38 4.89 -13.06
C GLU A 169 19.70 3.65 -13.91
N ILE A 170 20.98 3.39 -14.20
CA ILE A 170 21.41 2.18 -14.93
C ILE A 170 21.08 0.92 -14.11
N LYS A 171 21.37 0.92 -12.81
CA LYS A 171 21.08 -0.21 -11.93
C LYS A 171 19.59 -0.46 -11.82
N GLU A 172 18.77 0.58 -11.65
CA GLU A 172 17.31 0.46 -11.64
C GLU A 172 16.79 -0.13 -12.95
N VAL A 173 17.32 0.29 -14.10
CA VAL A 173 16.96 -0.26 -15.41
C VAL A 173 17.38 -1.73 -15.53
N CYS A 174 18.58 -2.10 -15.08
CA CYS A 174 19.03 -3.49 -15.06
C CYS A 174 18.16 -4.38 -14.17
N ASP A 175 17.86 -3.93 -12.95
CA ASP A 175 16.92 -4.60 -12.04
C ASP A 175 15.50 -4.63 -12.65
N SER A 176 15.18 -3.68 -13.53
CA SER A 176 13.92 -3.68 -14.27
C SER A 176 13.79 -4.80 -15.26
N ILE A 177 14.79 -4.90 -16.10
CA ILE A 177 14.88 -5.93 -17.12
C ILE A 177 14.93 -7.29 -16.45
N HIS A 178 15.67 -7.42 -15.35
CA HIS A 178 15.77 -8.66 -14.60
C HIS A 178 14.42 -9.09 -14.01
N ASN A 179 13.73 -8.21 -13.26
CA ASN A 179 12.43 -8.52 -12.65
C ASN A 179 11.34 -8.81 -13.69
N LEU A 180 11.33 -8.07 -14.81
CA LEU A 180 10.42 -8.33 -15.91
C LEU A 180 10.69 -9.70 -16.54
N SER A 181 11.96 -10.02 -16.80
CA SER A 181 12.38 -11.33 -17.30
C SER A 181 11.93 -12.47 -16.38
N GLU A 182 12.13 -12.32 -15.06
CA GLU A 182 11.64 -13.30 -14.08
C GLU A 182 10.12 -13.46 -14.11
N SER A 183 9.36 -12.35 -14.20
CA SER A 183 7.90 -12.41 -14.28
C SER A 183 7.42 -13.14 -15.54
N ILE A 184 8.04 -12.87 -16.70
CA ILE A 184 7.73 -13.53 -17.97
C ILE A 184 8.06 -15.02 -17.88
N LEU A 185 9.22 -15.38 -17.32
CA LEU A 185 9.61 -16.79 -17.13
C LEU A 185 8.66 -17.53 -16.19
N LYS A 186 8.20 -16.86 -15.12
CA LYS A 186 7.24 -17.43 -14.18
C LYS A 186 5.87 -17.66 -14.82
N GLU A 187 5.42 -16.71 -15.64
CA GLU A 187 4.18 -16.83 -16.42
C GLU A 187 4.29 -17.93 -17.49
N GLN A 188 5.39 -17.99 -18.24
CA GLN A 188 5.70 -19.07 -19.18
C GLN A 188 5.66 -20.44 -18.50
N ARG A 189 6.24 -20.58 -17.30
CA ARG A 189 6.20 -21.82 -16.51
C ARG A 189 4.78 -22.18 -16.07
N SER A 190 3.96 -21.20 -15.67
CA SER A 190 2.58 -21.45 -15.25
C SER A 190 1.72 -21.90 -16.44
N LEU A 191 1.87 -21.24 -17.59
CA LEU A 191 1.21 -21.60 -18.85
C LEU A 191 1.64 -22.99 -19.34
N ARG A 192 2.93 -23.33 -19.29
CA ARG A 192 3.41 -24.68 -19.63
C ARG A 192 2.79 -25.75 -18.73
N LYS A 193 2.75 -25.52 -17.42
CA LYS A 193 2.11 -26.45 -16.47
C LYS A 193 0.61 -26.59 -16.74
N LYS A 194 -0.08 -25.49 -17.05
CA LYS A 194 -1.50 -25.49 -17.42
C LYS A 194 -1.73 -26.32 -18.68
N LYS A 195 -0.94 -26.08 -19.73
CA LYS A 195 -1.02 -26.82 -21.01
C LYS A 195 -0.74 -28.31 -20.83
N ILE A 196 0.31 -28.69 -20.09
CA ILE A 196 0.60 -30.10 -19.77
C ILE A 196 -0.59 -30.73 -19.03
N ARG A 197 -1.14 -30.05 -18.03
CA ARG A 197 -2.30 -30.55 -17.29
C ARG A 197 -3.52 -30.73 -18.19
N GLU A 198 -3.80 -29.78 -19.07
CA GLU A 198 -4.90 -29.84 -20.04
C GLU A 198 -4.71 -30.97 -21.06
N THR A 199 -3.48 -31.24 -21.50
CA THR A 199 -3.18 -32.37 -22.42
C THR A 199 -3.27 -33.73 -21.71
N PHE A 200 -2.71 -33.84 -20.50
CA PHE A 200 -2.63 -35.13 -19.80
C PHE A 200 -3.92 -35.51 -19.06
N ARG A 201 -4.76 -34.56 -18.67
CA ARG A 201 -6.04 -34.84 -18.00
C ARG A 201 -6.98 -35.75 -18.83
N PRO A 202 -7.28 -35.47 -20.11
CA PRO A 202 -8.12 -36.36 -20.92
C PRO A 202 -7.44 -37.69 -21.23
N LEU A 203 -6.11 -37.71 -21.36
CA LEU A 203 -5.33 -38.95 -21.55
C LEU A 203 -5.43 -39.86 -20.33
N LYS A 204 -5.27 -39.29 -19.13
CA LYS A 204 -5.45 -40.00 -17.87
C LYS A 204 -6.89 -40.52 -17.74
N THR A 205 -7.90 -39.70 -18.02
CA THR A 205 -9.30 -40.14 -17.98
C THR A 205 -9.59 -41.27 -18.95
N ARG A 206 -8.96 -41.28 -20.14
CA ARG A 206 -9.09 -42.40 -21.10
C ARG A 206 -8.41 -43.67 -20.59
N ILE A 207 -7.22 -43.55 -20.01
CA ILE A 207 -6.49 -44.68 -19.42
C ILE A 207 -7.28 -45.26 -18.24
N ASP A 208 -7.75 -44.42 -17.33
CA ASP A 208 -8.53 -44.83 -16.17
C ASP A 208 -9.84 -45.54 -16.59
N ARG A 209 -10.51 -45.05 -17.65
CA ARG A 209 -11.70 -45.69 -18.25
C ARG A 209 -11.38 -47.04 -18.89
N PHE A 210 -10.29 -47.12 -19.66
CA PHE A 210 -9.85 -48.37 -20.28
C PHE A 210 -9.59 -49.45 -19.22
N TYR A 211 -8.91 -49.09 -18.13
CA TYR A 211 -8.67 -50.01 -17.01
C TYR A 211 -9.94 -50.39 -16.25
N SER A 212 -10.90 -49.49 -16.06
CA SER A 212 -12.18 -49.86 -15.43
C SER A 212 -12.98 -50.84 -16.29
N GLU A 213 -13.04 -50.61 -17.61
CA GLU A 213 -13.77 -51.47 -18.54
C GLU A 213 -13.14 -52.87 -18.67
N HIS A 214 -11.81 -52.98 -18.69
CA HIS A 214 -11.11 -54.27 -18.85
C HIS A 214 -10.87 -55.04 -17.54
N CYS A 215 -10.97 -54.39 -16.37
CA CYS A 215 -10.96 -55.10 -15.09
C CYS A 215 -12.33 -55.72 -14.79
N ASP A 216 -13.44 -55.06 -15.15
CA ASP A 216 -14.79 -55.62 -15.00
C ASP A 216 -15.03 -56.85 -15.88
N GLU A 217 -14.40 -56.90 -17.07
CA GLU A 217 -14.52 -58.03 -18.00
C GLU A 217 -13.83 -59.31 -17.49
N LYS A 218 -12.67 -59.17 -16.82
CA LYS A 218 -11.96 -60.31 -16.20
C LYS A 218 -12.66 -60.88 -14.97
N ASP A 219 -13.39 -60.05 -14.22
CA ASP A 219 -14.17 -60.51 -13.07
C ASP A 219 -15.46 -61.26 -13.49
N LEU A 220 -15.93 -61.06 -14.73
CA LEU A 220 -17.06 -61.79 -15.31
C LEU A 220 -16.65 -63.15 -15.90
N GLU A 221 -15.46 -63.27 -16.51
CA GLU A 221 -14.93 -64.55 -17.00
C GLU A 221 -14.65 -65.59 -15.89
N HIS A 222 -14.47 -65.16 -14.64
CA HIS A 222 -14.31 -66.06 -13.49
C HIS A 222 -15.62 -66.46 -12.79
N ARG A 223 -16.77 -65.96 -13.27
CA ARG A 223 -18.10 -66.27 -12.72
C ARG A 223 -19.01 -67.08 -13.65
N GLY A 224 -18.56 -67.40 -14.87
CA GLY A 224 -19.22 -68.33 -15.80
C GLY A 224 -18.58 -69.70 -15.75
#